data_AF-A0A9E5PL31-F1
#
_entry.id   AF-A0A9E5PL31-F1
#
_cell.length_a   1.000
_cell.length_b   1.000
_cell.length_c   1.000
_cell.angle_alpha   90.00
_cell.angle_beta   90.00
_cell.angle_gamma   90.00
#
_symmetry.space_group_name_H-M   'P 1'
#
loop_
_entity.id
_entity.type
_entity.pdbx_description
1 polymer ?
#
loop_
_entity_poly.entity_id
_entity_poly.type
_entity_poly.pdbx_seq_one_letter_code
_entity_poly.pdbx_strand_id
1 'polypeptide(L)' 'LCVADTDDDPPPRVATAPFGYLRLRREQYEPGELAEWADWVRAQKWETAFVFFKHEDAGAGPALAKQFLGIAGR' A
#
# COMPACT_ATOMS: atom_id res chain seq x y z
N LEU A 1 0.26 -13.03 -0.93
CA LEU A 1 0.35 -12.39 0.40
C LEU A 1 -0.74 -11.33 0.51
N CYS A 2 -1.49 -11.28 1.62
CA CYS A 2 -2.38 -10.16 1.93
C CYS A 2 -1.77 -9.35 3.08
N VAL A 3 -1.38 -8.11 2.84
CA VAL A 3 -0.99 -7.17 3.91
C VAL A 3 -2.12 -6.16 4.06
N ALA A 4 -2.74 -6.12 5.24
CA ALA A 4 -3.71 -5.12 5.61
C ALA A 4 -3.01 -4.09 6.50
N ASP A 5 -2.99 -2.83 6.06
CA ASP A 5 -2.54 -1.71 6.88
C ASP A 5 -3.79 -1.07 7.50
N THR A 6 -3.97 -1.33 8.78
CA THR A 6 -5.07 -0.83 9.62
C THR A 6 -4.50 0.04 10.74
N ASP A 7 -5.35 0.75 11.47
CA ASP A 7 -4.90 1.60 12.59
C ASP A 7 -4.39 0.79 13.80
N ASP A 8 -4.67 -0.52 13.84
CA ASP A 8 -4.06 -1.49 14.75
C ASP A 8 -2.66 -1.93 14.27
N ASP A 9 -1.80 -2.39 15.19
CA ASP A 9 -0.43 -2.87 14.92
C ASP A 9 -0.42 -3.86 13.74
N PRO A 10 0.13 -3.48 12.56
CA PRO A 10 0.05 -4.31 11.39
C PRO A 10 0.96 -5.54 11.55
N PRO A 11 0.52 -6.74 11.12
CA PRO A 11 1.36 -7.93 11.16
C PRO A 11 2.65 -7.71 10.35
N PRO A 12 3.76 -8.40 10.69
CA PRO A 12 5.03 -8.24 9.99
C PRO A 12 4.87 -8.45 8.48
N ARG A 13 5.44 -7.53 7.71
CA ARG A 13 5.34 -7.49 6.25
C ARG A 13 6.21 -8.59 5.62
N VAL A 14 5.64 -9.76 5.35
CA VAL A 14 6.39 -10.93 4.82
C VAL A 14 5.94 -11.30 3.41
N ALA A 15 6.81 -11.24 2.41
CA ALA A 15 6.55 -11.73 1.06
C ALA A 15 6.44 -13.25 0.97
N THR A 16 5.21 -13.78 0.98
CA THR A 16 4.93 -15.23 0.90
C THR A 16 4.46 -15.74 -0.47
N ALA A 17 4.37 -14.86 -1.46
CA ALA A 17 3.86 -15.17 -2.80
C ALA A 17 4.69 -14.45 -3.87
N PRO A 18 4.64 -14.88 -5.14
CA PRO A 18 5.31 -14.19 -6.25
C PRO A 18 4.62 -12.88 -6.68
N PHE A 19 3.53 -12.48 -6.00
CA PHE A 19 2.82 -11.24 -6.23
C PHE A 19 2.45 -10.55 -4.91
N GLY A 20 2.38 -9.22 -4.96
CA GLY A 20 1.90 -8.37 -3.86
C GLY A 20 0.39 -8.17 -3.91
N TYR A 21 -0.28 -8.26 -2.77
CA TYR A 21 -1.67 -7.81 -2.62
C TYR A 21 -1.79 -7.02 -1.31
N LEU A 22 -1.92 -5.71 -1.42
CA LEU A 22 -1.92 -4.76 -0.31
C LEU A 22 -3.30 -4.11 -0.20
N ARG A 23 -3.81 -4.02 1.03
CA ARG A 23 -5.03 -3.28 1.37
C ARG A 23 -4.69 -2.20 2.38
N LEU A 24 -4.44 -1.01 1.84
CA LEU A 24 -4.07 0.19 2.57
C LEU A 24 -5.37 0.89 3.03
N ARG A 25 -5.70 0.79 4.33
CA ARG A 25 -7.01 1.21 4.86
C ARG A 25 -6.97 2.34 5.89
N ARG A 26 -5.80 2.73 6.37
CA ARG A 26 -5.66 3.90 7.26
C ARG A 26 -6.38 5.10 6.68
N GLU A 27 -7.08 5.85 7.52
CA GLU A 27 -7.87 7.02 7.11
C GLU A 27 -7.02 8.15 6.53
N GLN A 28 -5.79 8.26 7.02
CA GLN A 28 -4.82 9.28 6.66
C GLN A 28 -3.44 8.62 6.56
N TYR A 29 -2.68 9.01 5.54
CA TYR A 29 -1.27 8.67 5.42
C TYR A 29 -0.48 9.95 5.62
N GLU A 30 0.45 9.91 6.56
CA GLU A 30 1.37 11.01 6.78
C GLU A 30 2.34 11.16 5.59
N PRO A 31 2.92 12.36 5.39
CA PRO A 31 3.93 12.57 4.37
C PRO A 31 5.10 11.57 4.53
N GLY A 32 5.28 10.70 3.54
CA GLY A 32 6.34 9.70 3.51
C GLY A 32 5.87 8.25 3.69
N GLU A 33 4.73 8.01 4.34
CA GLU A 33 4.26 6.64 4.58
C GLU A 33 3.92 5.90 3.27
N LEU A 34 3.33 6.60 2.31
CA LEU A 34 3.10 6.04 0.97
C LEU A 34 4.40 5.73 0.22
N ALA A 35 5.47 6.48 0.48
CA ALA A 35 6.78 6.23 -0.13
C ALA A 35 7.43 4.99 0.49
N GLU A 36 7.34 4.82 1.80
CA GLU A 36 7.79 3.59 2.48
C GLU A 36 7.07 2.35 1.96
N TRP A 37 5.76 2.46 1.71
CA TRP A 37 5.00 1.39 1.08
C TRP A 37 5.46 1.09 -0.34
N ALA A 38 5.72 2.13 -1.15
CA ALA A 38 6.23 1.96 -2.51
C ALA A 38 7.62 1.30 -2.51
N ASP A 39 8.52 1.73 -1.64
CA ASP A 39 9.87 1.18 -1.52
C ASP A 39 9.86 -0.26 -1.03
N TRP A 40 8.98 -0.57 -0.07
CA TRP A 40 8.79 -1.95 0.39
C TRP A 40 8.28 -2.86 -0.73
N VAL A 41 7.30 -2.40 -1.53
CA VAL A 41 6.79 -3.15 -2.70
C VAL A 41 7.90 -3.39 -3.72
N ARG A 42 8.73 -2.37 -4.01
CA ARG A 42 9.87 -2.48 -4.95
C ARG A 42 10.96 -3.43 -4.48
N ALA A 43 11.16 -3.55 -3.16
CA ALA A 43 12.16 -4.46 -2.61
C ALA A 43 11.79 -5.94 -2.78
N GLN A 44 10.55 -6.26 -3.15
CA GLN A 44 10.10 -7.64 -3.34
C GLN A 44 10.40 -8.13 -4.76
N LYS A 45 10.68 -9.43 -4.90
CA LYS A 45 10.82 -10.11 -6.21
C LYS A 45 9.45 -10.43 -6.83
N TRP A 46 8.56 -9.45 -6.87
CA TRP A 46 7.22 -9.61 -7.42
C TRP A 46 7.17 -9.12 -8.87
N GLU A 47 6.52 -9.89 -9.73
CA GLU A 47 6.20 -9.45 -11.09
C GLU A 47 5.04 -8.46 -11.10
N THR A 48 4.16 -8.54 -10.11
CA THR A 48 2.96 -7.69 -10.02
C THR A 48 2.59 -7.45 -8.57
N ALA A 49 2.15 -6.23 -8.27
CA ALA A 49 1.56 -5.87 -7.00
C ALA A 49 0.21 -5.16 -7.21
N PHE A 50 -0.83 -5.63 -6.52
CA PHE A 50 -2.14 -5.02 -6.50
C PHE A 50 -2.30 -4.23 -5.19
N VAL A 51 -2.50 -2.92 -5.28
CA VAL A 51 -2.60 -2.02 -4.12
C VAL A 51 -3.98 -1.38 -4.10
N PHE A 52 -4.75 -1.64 -3.05
CA PHE A 52 -6.12 -1.15 -2.87
C PHE A 52 -6.19 -0.17 -1.72
N PHE A 53 -6.65 1.05 -1.99
CA PHE A 53 -6.99 2.06 -0.99
C PHE A 53 -8.48 1.96 -0.67
N LYS A 54 -8.82 1.60 0.57
CA LYS A 54 -10.23 1.52 1.03
C LYS A 54 -10.45 2.54 2.14
N HIS A 55 -10.90 3.75 1.78
CA HIS A 55 -11.32 4.80 2.72
C HIS A 55 -12.83 4.92 2.65
N GLU A 56 -13.52 4.75 3.78
CA GLU A 56 -14.99 4.73 3.81
C GLU A 56 -15.60 6.13 4.01
N ASP A 57 -14.89 7.10 4.59
CA ASP A 57 -15.56 8.33 5.08
C ASP A 57 -15.39 9.61 4.22
N ALA A 58 -14.39 9.70 3.33
CA ALA A 58 -14.12 10.95 2.59
C ALA A 58 -13.91 10.80 1.07
N GLY A 59 -14.02 9.58 0.51
CA GLY A 59 -13.72 9.36 -0.90
C GLY A 59 -12.24 9.64 -1.28
N ALA A 60 -11.32 9.61 -0.31
CA ALA A 60 -9.90 9.90 -0.52
C ALA A 60 -9.14 8.81 -1.30
N GLY A 61 -9.73 7.61 -1.45
CA GLY A 61 -9.10 6.44 -2.09
C GLY A 61 -8.49 6.72 -3.48
N PRO A 62 -9.22 7.33 -4.44
CA PRO A 62 -8.68 7.65 -5.76
C PRO A 62 -7.51 8.66 -5.73
N ALA A 63 -7.55 9.64 -4.83
CA ALA A 63 -6.47 10.63 -4.71
C ALA A 63 -5.18 9.98 -4.21
N LEU A 64 -5.28 9.12 -3.18
CA LEU A 64 -4.15 8.37 -2.65
C LEU A 64 -3.61 7.36 -3.66
N ALA A 65 -4.47 6.69 -4.41
CA ALA A 65 -4.04 5.79 -5.50
C ALA A 65 -3.23 6.54 -6.56
N LYS A 66 -3.66 7.74 -6.95
CA LYS A 66 -2.93 8.59 -7.91
C LYS A 66 -1.58 9.04 -7.36
N GLN A 67 -1.53 9.43 -6.08
CA GLN A 67 -0.27 9.78 -5.42
C GLN A 67 0.68 8.59 -5.35
N PHE A 68 0.17 7.42 -4.97
CA PHE A 68 0.96 6.19 -4.90
C PHE A 68 1.52 5.78 -6.28
N LEU A 69 0.73 5.89 -7.35
CA LEU A 69 1.22 5.66 -8.72
C LEU A 69 2.32 6.64 -9.13
N GLY A 70 2.21 7.91 -8.76
CA GLY A 70 3.26 8.91 -9.04
C GLY A 70 4.56 8.60 -8.31
N ILE A 71 4.49 7.98 -7.13
CA ILE A 71 5.65 7.56 -6.34
C ILE A 71 6.22 6.24 -6.86
N ALA A 72 5.37 5.25 -7.15
CA ALA A 72 5.74 3.87 -7.50
C ALA A 72 6.04 3.64 -8.99
N GLY A 73 5.47 4.44 -9.89
CA GLY A 73 5.61 4.32 -11.35
C GLY A 73 6.92 4.87 -11.93
N ARG A 74 7.95 4.99 -11.10
CA ARG A 74 9.29 5.45 -11.45
C ARG A 74 10.29 4.34 -11.14
#